data_AF-A0A832V3I2-F1
#
_entry.id   AF-A0A832V3I2-F1
#
_cell.length_a   1.000
_cell.length_b   1.000
_cell.length_c   1.000
_cell.angle_alpha   90.00
_cell.angle_beta   90.00
_cell.angle_gamma   90.00
#
_symmetry.space_group_name_H-M   'P 1'
#
loop_
_entity.id
_entity.type
_entity.pdbx_description
1 polymer ?
#
loop_
_entity_poly.entity_id
_entity_poly.type
_entity_poly.pdbx_seq_one_letter_code
_entity_poly.pdbx_strand_id
1 'polypeptide(L)'
;MVSFDALPVFSAFVLSIALTYIFIRRFKRIGRTAEDIHKEGRPMQANFGGISVAAALGTILLGMYLVTSSAIYMTLTLVFLISASVGLLDDLFRFNPYQKLALSAIPALPLILFWGFGVYQVLAVVAAIVVLSNWTNMLAGFNGLEAGMGAIALFFLGLNTWNFEVRTALFAYSLALLGFLMFNRYPAKVFPGDVGTLPIGAFLAASVALGAPLIDLAILSIPYFLDMILKLTTMGVASSKNIVPTRVENGILVPQKSYLSLTNLILRIKRMREWQLVTIYWLVEIALGMVTLVI
;
A
#
# COMPACT_ATOMS: atom_id res chain seq x y z
N MET A 1 -22.20 17.79 3.01
CA MET A 1 -20.78 18.12 2.80
C MET A 1 -19.93 17.07 3.49
N VAL A 2 -18.97 16.48 2.80
CA VAL A 2 -17.98 15.58 3.40
C VAL A 2 -17.04 16.44 4.24
N SER A 3 -17.09 16.32 5.57
CA SER A 3 -16.23 17.08 6.50
C SER A 3 -15.12 16.19 7.06
N PHE A 4 -13.90 16.71 7.12
CA PHE A 4 -12.72 16.09 7.74
C PHE A 4 -11.85 17.19 8.37
N ASP A 5 -10.93 16.82 9.26
CA ASP A 5 -9.97 17.79 9.79
C ASP A 5 -8.85 18.03 8.78
N ALA A 6 -8.82 19.22 8.18
CA ALA A 6 -7.87 19.57 7.15
C ALA A 6 -6.43 19.68 7.67
N LEU A 7 -6.23 20.13 8.91
CA LEU A 7 -4.91 20.37 9.47
C LEU A 7 -4.04 19.10 9.53
N PRO A 8 -4.46 17.99 10.16
CA PRO A 8 -3.67 16.75 10.18
C PRO A 8 -3.49 16.17 8.78
N VAL A 9 -4.50 16.29 7.92
CA VAL A 9 -4.47 15.77 6.55
C VAL A 9 -3.39 16.46 5.71
N PHE A 10 -3.35 17.79 5.69
CA PHE A 10 -2.29 18.53 4.98
C PHE A 10 -0.93 18.42 5.68
N SER A 11 -0.91 18.32 7.01
CA SER A 11 0.34 18.10 7.75
C SER A 11 0.98 16.76 7.39
N ALA A 12 0.18 15.70 7.18
CA ALA A 12 0.67 14.39 6.73
C ALA A 12 1.31 14.46 5.33
N PHE A 13 0.71 15.22 4.39
CA PHE A 13 1.29 15.48 3.06
C PHE A 13 2.65 16.17 3.16
N VAL A 14 2.70 17.31 3.87
CA VAL A 14 3.91 18.13 4.00
C VAL A 14 5.02 17.37 4.71
N LEU A 15 4.70 16.69 5.82
CA LEU A 15 5.67 15.92 6.59
C LEU A 15 6.19 14.73 5.78
N SER A 16 5.33 14.05 5.01
CA SER A 16 5.74 12.98 4.10
C SER A 16 6.75 13.49 3.07
N ILE A 17 6.47 14.61 2.40
CA ILE A 17 7.42 15.22 1.43
C ILE A 17 8.76 15.53 2.09
N ALA A 18 8.74 16.18 3.25
CA ALA A 18 9.94 16.58 3.96
C ALA A 18 10.78 15.37 4.39
N LEU A 19 10.15 14.36 5.00
CA LEU A 19 10.84 13.16 5.46
C LEU A 19 11.33 12.30 4.30
N THR A 20 10.55 12.13 3.23
CA THR A 20 10.98 11.38 2.05
C THR A 20 12.20 12.05 1.41
N TYR A 21 12.22 13.37 1.28
CA TYR A 21 13.38 14.11 0.77
C TYR A 21 14.65 13.89 1.62
N ILE A 22 14.52 13.93 2.95
CA ILE A 22 15.63 13.69 3.87
C ILE A 22 16.12 12.23 3.77
N PHE A 23 15.19 11.28 3.78
CA PHE A 23 15.50 9.85 3.82
C PHE A 23 16.11 9.34 2.52
N ILE A 24 15.72 9.87 1.36
CA ILE A 24 16.40 9.56 0.09
C ILE A 24 17.90 9.78 0.20
N ARG A 25 18.31 10.94 0.72
CA ARG A 25 19.73 11.28 0.89
C ARG A 25 20.40 10.38 1.92
N ARG A 26 19.71 10.09 3.02
CA ARG A 26 20.22 9.24 4.10
C ARG A 26 20.44 7.81 3.62
N PHE A 27 19.44 7.18 3.00
CA PHE A 27 19.49 5.81 2.51
C PHE A 27 20.55 5.62 1.43
N LYS A 28 20.68 6.58 0.49
CA LYS A 28 21.79 6.56 -0.47
C LYS A 28 23.16 6.62 0.21
N ARG A 29 23.33 7.47 1.24
CA ARG A 29 24.60 7.59 1.98
C ARG A 29 24.98 6.32 2.74
N ILE A 30 24.01 5.61 3.31
CA ILE A 30 24.25 4.37 4.07
C ILE A 30 24.18 3.10 3.21
N GLY A 31 24.14 3.24 1.87
CA GLY A 31 24.11 2.11 0.94
C GLY A 31 22.82 1.29 0.95
N ARG A 32 21.73 1.82 1.52
CA ARG A 32 20.41 1.17 1.52
C ARG A 32 19.67 1.52 0.23
N THR A 33 20.13 0.90 -0.86
CA THR A 33 19.61 1.11 -2.21
C THR A 33 19.21 -0.23 -2.86
N ALA A 34 18.40 -0.16 -3.92
CA ALA A 34 18.04 -1.30 -4.75
C ALA A 34 18.08 -0.92 -6.24
N GLU A 35 18.27 -1.92 -7.10
CA GLU A 35 18.24 -1.75 -8.56
C GLU A 35 16.82 -1.45 -9.05
N ASP A 36 16.66 -0.44 -9.90
CA ASP A 36 15.46 -0.30 -10.72
C ASP A 36 15.52 -1.30 -11.89
N ILE A 37 14.99 -2.50 -11.66
CA ILE A 37 15.06 -3.62 -12.62
C ILE A 37 14.31 -3.35 -13.93
N HIS A 38 13.39 -2.37 -13.93
CA HIS A 38 12.58 -1.97 -15.08
C HIS A 38 13.18 -0.75 -15.81
N LYS A 39 14.50 -0.57 -15.74
CA LYS A 39 15.24 0.47 -16.44
C LYS A 39 16.51 -0.05 -17.08
N GLU A 40 16.84 0.56 -18.21
CA GLU A 40 18.16 0.40 -18.83
C GLU A 40 19.24 0.93 -17.89
N GLY A 41 20.34 0.17 -17.77
CA GLY A 41 21.43 0.48 -16.84
C GLY A 41 21.13 0.23 -15.36
N ARG A 42 19.92 -0.21 -15.01
CA ARG A 42 19.49 -0.61 -13.65
C ARG A 42 20.02 0.33 -12.54
N PRO A 43 19.67 1.62 -12.57
CA PRO A 43 20.17 2.58 -11.61
C PRO A 43 19.79 2.21 -10.18
N MET A 44 20.70 2.46 -9.23
CA MET A 44 20.46 2.25 -7.81
C MET A 44 19.64 3.41 -7.22
N GLN A 45 18.47 3.10 -6.66
CA GLN A 45 17.61 4.08 -5.98
C GLN A 45 17.47 3.77 -4.50
N ALA A 46 17.09 4.78 -3.71
CA ALA A 46 16.89 4.59 -2.27
C ALA A 46 15.82 3.53 -2.03
N ASN A 47 16.06 2.59 -1.11
CA ASN A 47 15.07 1.61 -0.71
C ASN A 47 14.48 1.97 0.67
N PHE A 48 13.44 1.25 1.12
CA PHE A 48 12.77 1.46 2.43
C PHE A 48 12.12 2.84 2.58
N GLY A 49 11.67 3.43 1.48
CA GLY A 49 11.01 4.73 1.45
C GLY A 49 9.75 4.79 2.30
N GLY A 50 9.06 3.67 2.50
CA GLY A 50 7.89 3.57 3.38
C GLY A 50 8.18 3.95 4.82
N ILE A 51 9.43 3.90 5.30
CA ILE A 51 9.81 4.43 6.64
C ILE A 51 9.47 5.93 6.72
N SER A 52 9.64 6.69 5.64
CA SER A 52 9.30 8.12 5.65
C SER A 52 7.79 8.36 5.79
N VAL A 53 6.97 7.54 5.12
CA VAL A 53 5.50 7.58 5.24
C VAL A 53 5.06 7.11 6.62
N ALA A 54 5.68 6.04 7.14
CA ALA A 54 5.42 5.50 8.47
C ALA A 54 5.70 6.55 9.56
N ALA A 55 6.84 7.23 9.47
CA ALA A 55 7.20 8.31 10.39
C ALA A 55 6.26 9.52 10.26
N ALA A 56 5.93 9.93 9.03
CA ALA A 56 5.05 11.08 8.79
C ALA A 56 3.64 10.82 9.32
N LEU A 57 2.95 9.81 8.80
CA LEU A 57 1.58 9.51 9.18
C LEU A 57 1.48 9.05 10.64
N GLY A 58 2.42 8.21 11.10
CA GLY A 58 2.44 7.76 12.49
C GLY A 58 2.54 8.91 13.48
N THR A 59 3.36 9.93 13.18
CA THR A 59 3.45 11.15 14.01
C THR A 59 2.12 11.91 14.01
N ILE A 60 1.49 12.07 12.84
CA ILE A 60 0.22 12.80 12.72
C ILE A 60 -0.91 12.08 13.47
N LEU A 61 -1.08 10.78 13.26
CA LEU A 61 -2.16 10.02 13.91
C LEU A 61 -1.93 9.89 15.42
N LEU A 62 -0.68 9.73 15.86
CA LEU A 62 -0.34 9.78 17.29
C LEU A 62 -0.67 11.15 17.88
N GLY A 63 -0.32 12.24 17.19
CA GLY A 63 -0.68 13.60 17.60
C GLY A 63 -2.19 13.79 17.72
N MET A 64 -2.96 13.28 16.76
CA MET A 64 -4.43 13.31 16.83
C MET A 64 -4.95 12.54 18.04
N TYR A 65 -4.41 11.35 18.34
CA TYR A 65 -4.75 10.65 19.57
C TYR A 65 -4.41 11.47 20.83
N LEU A 66 -3.23 12.07 20.91
CA LEU A 66 -2.83 12.86 22.09
C LEU A 66 -3.71 14.10 22.30
N VAL A 67 -4.23 14.69 21.23
CA VAL A 67 -5.11 15.87 21.29
C VAL A 67 -6.55 15.49 21.60
N THR A 68 -7.09 14.44 20.96
CA THR A 68 -8.52 14.11 21.06
C THR A 68 -8.82 12.98 22.04
N SER A 69 -7.81 12.24 22.49
CA SER A 69 -7.93 10.99 23.25
C SER A 69 -8.80 9.93 22.54
N SER A 70 -8.94 10.00 21.21
CA SER A 70 -9.76 9.06 20.45
C SER A 70 -9.11 7.69 20.32
N ALA A 71 -9.86 6.66 20.73
CA ALA A 71 -9.49 5.27 20.53
C ALA A 71 -9.31 4.91 19.05
N ILE A 72 -10.03 5.56 18.12
CA ILE A 72 -9.90 5.30 16.67
C ILE A 72 -8.51 5.71 16.18
N TYR A 73 -8.06 6.92 16.52
CA TYR A 73 -6.71 7.37 16.14
C TYR A 73 -5.63 6.50 16.77
N MET A 74 -5.79 6.10 18.03
CA MET A 74 -4.85 5.17 18.68
C MET A 74 -4.81 3.81 17.95
N THR A 75 -5.96 3.20 17.67
CA THR A 75 -6.05 1.91 16.98
C THR A 75 -5.43 2.00 15.59
N LEU A 76 -5.80 2.99 14.78
CA LEU A 76 -5.26 3.14 13.42
C LEU A 76 -3.74 3.42 13.44
N THR A 77 -3.25 4.21 14.40
CA THR A 77 -1.80 4.42 14.60
C THR A 77 -1.08 3.10 14.86
N LEU A 78 -1.59 2.29 15.79
CA LEU A 78 -0.96 1.02 16.15
C LEU A 78 -1.02 0.00 15.01
N VAL A 79 -2.19 -0.17 14.37
CA VAL A 79 -2.32 -1.07 13.20
C VAL A 79 -1.31 -0.67 12.12
N PHE A 80 -1.24 0.62 11.80
CA PHE A 80 -0.36 1.16 10.78
C PHE A 80 1.13 0.92 11.12
N LEU A 81 1.56 1.31 12.32
CA LEU A 81 2.96 1.21 12.73
C LEU A 81 3.40 -0.24 12.94
N ILE A 82 2.54 -1.12 13.45
CA ILE A 82 2.84 -2.56 13.57
C ILE A 82 2.97 -3.16 12.17
N SER A 83 2.05 -2.86 11.24
CA SER A 83 2.15 -3.36 9.86
C SER A 83 3.41 -2.84 9.17
N ALA A 84 3.75 -1.56 9.36
CA ALA A 84 4.97 -0.97 8.79
C ALA A 84 6.21 -1.63 9.38
N SER A 85 6.19 -1.95 10.68
CA SER A 85 7.28 -2.67 11.34
C SER A 85 7.43 -4.09 10.82
N VAL A 86 6.33 -4.83 10.62
CA VAL A 86 6.35 -6.16 9.99
C VAL A 86 6.95 -6.07 8.59
N GLY A 87 6.53 -5.08 7.79
CA GLY A 87 7.08 -4.82 6.47
C GLY A 87 8.58 -4.52 6.51
N LEU A 88 9.02 -3.67 7.44
CA LEU A 88 10.45 -3.36 7.63
C LEU A 88 11.26 -4.59 8.05
N LEU A 89 10.72 -5.44 8.93
CA LEU A 89 11.38 -6.66 9.34
C LEU A 89 11.51 -7.64 8.16
N ASP A 90 10.48 -7.79 7.34
CA ASP A 90 10.55 -8.63 6.13
C ASP A 90 11.57 -8.09 5.12
N ASP A 91 11.55 -6.78 4.91
CA ASP A 91 12.51 -6.03 4.10
C ASP A 91 13.98 -6.27 4.53
N LEU A 92 14.23 -6.44 5.84
CA LEU A 92 15.57 -6.64 6.41
C LEU A 92 15.99 -8.11 6.50
N PHE A 93 15.07 -8.99 6.86
CA PHE A 93 15.35 -10.40 7.17
C PHE A 93 14.93 -11.38 6.08
N ARG A 94 14.13 -10.93 5.09
CA ARG A 94 13.59 -11.73 3.98
C ARG A 94 12.92 -13.01 4.45
N PHE A 95 11.79 -12.87 5.14
CA PHE A 95 11.06 -14.01 5.66
C PHE A 95 10.52 -14.89 4.54
N ASN A 96 10.27 -16.16 4.86
CA ASN A 96 9.55 -17.03 3.94
C ASN A 96 8.06 -16.64 3.89
N PRO A 97 7.30 -17.06 2.85
CA PRO A 97 5.90 -16.67 2.71
C PRO A 97 5.00 -17.02 3.91
N TYR A 98 5.24 -18.15 4.58
CA TYR A 98 4.44 -18.56 5.74
C TYR A 98 4.71 -17.67 6.96
N GLN A 99 5.98 -17.32 7.21
CA GLN A 99 6.37 -16.38 8.25
C GLN A 99 5.76 -14.99 7.99
N LYS A 100 5.84 -14.50 6.74
CA LYS A 100 5.26 -13.22 6.35
C LYS A 100 3.75 -13.18 6.58
N LEU A 101 3.04 -14.24 6.19
CA LEU A 101 1.59 -14.38 6.42
C LEU A 101 1.25 -14.36 7.92
N ALA A 102 1.98 -15.12 8.74
CA ALA A 102 1.76 -15.16 10.18
C ALA A 102 2.01 -13.79 10.85
N LEU A 103 3.11 -13.12 10.49
CA LEU A 103 3.43 -11.79 11.03
C LEU A 103 2.43 -10.72 10.58
N SER A 104 1.86 -10.88 9.38
CA SER A 104 0.81 -9.98 8.86
C SER A 104 -0.49 -10.02 9.66
N ALA A 105 -0.66 -10.98 10.58
CA ALA A 105 -1.83 -11.03 11.48
C ALA A 105 -1.66 -10.14 12.73
N ILE A 106 -0.42 -9.83 13.14
CA ILE A 106 -0.13 -9.04 14.34
C ILE A 106 -0.77 -7.65 14.31
N PRO A 107 -0.85 -6.93 13.18
CA PRO A 107 -1.54 -5.65 13.11
C PRO A 107 -3.04 -5.70 13.48
N ALA A 108 -3.68 -6.88 13.53
CA ALA A 108 -5.07 -7.00 13.98
C ALA A 108 -5.22 -6.88 15.51
N LEU A 109 -4.15 -7.01 16.29
CA LEU A 109 -4.22 -7.02 17.76
C LEU A 109 -4.85 -5.75 18.35
N PRO A 110 -4.51 -4.51 17.93
CA PRO A 110 -5.14 -3.30 18.47
C PRO A 110 -6.65 -3.25 18.26
N LEU A 111 -7.14 -3.81 17.14
CA LEU A 111 -8.57 -3.92 16.86
C LEU A 111 -9.25 -4.90 17.84
N ILE A 112 -8.67 -6.08 18.00
CA ILE A 112 -9.19 -7.13 18.89
C ILE A 112 -9.22 -6.66 20.35
N LEU A 113 -8.14 -6.03 20.81
CA LEU A 113 -7.95 -5.64 22.20
C LEU A 113 -8.82 -4.45 22.61
N PHE A 114 -9.08 -3.49 21.71
CA PHE A 114 -9.76 -2.24 22.08
C PHE A 114 -11.25 -2.20 21.73
N TRP A 115 -11.73 -3.04 20.80
CA TRP A 115 -13.09 -2.92 20.26
C TRP A 115 -14.01 -4.11 20.58
N GLY A 116 -13.56 -5.09 21.38
CA GLY A 116 -14.45 -6.11 21.97
C GLY A 116 -15.16 -7.00 20.95
N PHE A 117 -14.50 -7.38 19.86
CA PHE A 117 -15.08 -8.20 18.80
C PHE A 117 -15.47 -9.62 19.29
N GLY A 118 -16.61 -10.12 18.82
CA GLY A 118 -16.99 -11.52 18.99
C GLY A 118 -16.11 -12.46 18.16
N VAL A 119 -16.13 -13.77 18.45
CA VAL A 119 -15.20 -14.75 17.82
C VAL A 119 -15.18 -14.71 16.30
N TYR A 120 -16.35 -14.64 15.65
CA TYR A 120 -16.44 -14.57 14.18
C TYR A 120 -15.92 -13.25 13.62
N GLN A 121 -16.12 -12.14 14.35
CA GLN A 121 -15.60 -10.83 13.96
C GLN A 121 -14.07 -10.78 14.11
N VAL A 122 -13.51 -11.40 15.16
CA VAL A 122 -12.06 -11.55 15.32
C VAL A 122 -11.48 -12.30 14.13
N LEU A 123 -12.06 -13.44 13.75
CA LEU A 123 -11.62 -14.21 12.58
C LEU A 123 -11.69 -13.38 11.29
N ALA A 124 -12.79 -12.64 11.09
CA ALA A 124 -12.97 -11.78 9.92
C ALA A 124 -11.94 -10.64 9.87
N VAL A 125 -11.68 -9.95 10.99
CA VAL A 125 -10.71 -8.85 11.06
C VAL A 125 -9.29 -9.35 10.83
N VAL A 126 -8.89 -10.45 11.47
CA VAL A 126 -7.57 -11.06 11.24
C VAL A 126 -7.40 -11.45 9.79
N ALA A 127 -8.40 -12.12 9.21
CA ALA A 127 -8.38 -12.51 7.80
C ALA A 127 -8.29 -11.28 6.89
N ALA A 128 -9.12 -10.26 7.10
CA ALA A 128 -9.12 -9.04 6.30
C ALA A 128 -7.75 -8.32 6.32
N ILE A 129 -7.14 -8.17 7.50
CA ILE A 129 -5.83 -7.55 7.66
C ILE A 129 -4.75 -8.35 6.93
N VAL A 130 -4.68 -9.67 7.15
CA VAL A 130 -3.68 -10.54 6.50
C VAL A 130 -3.85 -10.50 4.98
N VAL A 131 -5.07 -10.73 4.50
CA VAL A 131 -5.38 -10.83 3.09
C VAL A 131 -5.07 -9.52 2.37
N LEU A 132 -5.58 -8.39 2.85
CA LEU A 132 -5.40 -7.11 2.17
C LEU A 132 -3.96 -6.61 2.22
N SER A 133 -3.24 -6.81 3.34
CA SER A 133 -1.82 -6.44 3.43
C SER A 133 -1.00 -7.18 2.38
N ASN A 134 -1.25 -8.49 2.22
CA ASN A 134 -0.53 -9.29 1.25
C ASN A 134 -0.97 -8.99 -0.20
N TRP A 135 -2.24 -8.72 -0.47
CA TRP A 135 -2.71 -8.37 -1.81
C TRP A 135 -2.11 -7.05 -2.31
N THR A 136 -2.11 -6.02 -1.46
CA THR A 136 -1.49 -4.72 -1.76
C THR A 136 0.02 -4.83 -1.94
N ASN A 137 0.70 -5.69 -1.17
CA ASN A 137 2.12 -5.99 -1.36
C ASN A 137 2.42 -6.82 -2.61
N MET A 138 1.51 -7.73 -3.02
CA MET A 138 1.70 -8.53 -4.22
C MET A 138 1.57 -7.70 -5.49
N LEU A 139 0.58 -6.80 -5.59
CA LEU A 139 0.40 -5.92 -6.75
C LEU A 139 1.35 -4.71 -6.67
N ALA A 140 2.64 -5.00 -6.84
CA ALA A 140 3.74 -4.06 -6.66
C ALA A 140 4.84 -4.25 -7.72
N GLY A 141 5.88 -3.40 -7.68
CA GLY A 141 7.10 -3.56 -8.46
C GLY A 141 7.27 -2.57 -9.62
N PHE A 142 6.40 -1.57 -9.74
CA PHE A 142 6.50 -0.53 -10.77
C PHE A 142 6.46 0.88 -10.16
N ASN A 143 7.27 1.78 -10.71
CA ASN A 143 7.48 3.13 -10.21
C ASN A 143 6.19 3.95 -10.08
N GLY A 144 5.69 4.08 -8.85
CA GLY A 144 4.47 4.83 -8.50
C GLY A 144 3.22 3.98 -8.39
N LEU A 145 3.29 2.66 -8.62
CA LEU A 145 2.11 1.80 -8.62
C LEU A 145 1.49 1.70 -7.23
N GLU A 146 2.27 1.29 -6.23
CA GLU A 146 1.77 0.97 -4.89
C GLU A 146 1.26 2.20 -4.16
N ALA A 147 2.08 3.27 -4.16
CA ALA A 147 1.72 4.52 -3.51
C ALA A 147 0.55 5.22 -4.22
N GLY A 148 0.47 5.16 -5.55
CA GLY A 148 -0.63 5.77 -6.29
C GLY A 148 -1.94 5.01 -6.14
N MET A 149 -1.92 3.69 -6.32
CA MET A 149 -3.08 2.81 -6.09
C MET A 149 -3.60 2.95 -4.65
N GLY A 150 -2.71 2.89 -3.66
CA GLY A 150 -3.07 3.07 -2.26
C GLY A 150 -3.65 4.45 -1.97
N ALA A 151 -3.07 5.52 -2.51
CA ALA A 151 -3.58 6.87 -2.32
C ALA A 151 -5.00 7.04 -2.88
N ILE A 152 -5.27 6.48 -4.07
CA ILE A 152 -6.59 6.52 -4.71
C ILE A 152 -7.61 5.71 -3.89
N ALA A 153 -7.28 4.47 -3.51
CA ALA A 153 -8.15 3.62 -2.71
C ALA A 153 -8.54 4.27 -1.37
N LEU A 154 -7.56 4.80 -0.64
CA LEU A 154 -7.78 5.49 0.63
C LEU A 154 -8.63 6.75 0.46
N PHE A 155 -8.44 7.50 -0.64
CA PHE A 155 -9.21 8.69 -0.93
C PHE A 155 -10.70 8.36 -1.17
N PHE A 156 -11.00 7.42 -2.06
CA PHE A 156 -12.39 7.06 -2.36
C PHE A 156 -13.09 6.39 -1.18
N LEU A 157 -12.40 5.51 -0.43
CA LEU A 157 -12.96 4.96 0.80
C LEU A 157 -13.23 6.08 1.83
N GLY A 158 -12.36 7.07 1.91
CA GLY A 158 -12.53 8.25 2.77
C GLY A 158 -13.75 9.08 2.41
N LEU A 159 -14.04 9.29 1.11
CA LEU A 159 -15.21 10.05 0.66
C LEU A 159 -16.54 9.46 1.17
N ASN A 160 -16.65 8.13 1.16
CA ASN A 160 -17.87 7.41 1.56
C ASN A 160 -17.91 7.03 3.05
N THR A 161 -16.83 7.27 3.80
CA THR A 161 -16.79 6.98 5.24
C THR A 161 -17.52 8.05 6.03
N TRP A 162 -18.56 7.68 6.78
CA TRP A 162 -19.33 8.60 7.62
C TRP A 162 -18.64 8.97 8.93
N ASN A 163 -17.88 8.04 9.52
CA ASN A 163 -17.13 8.31 10.74
C ASN A 163 -16.06 9.38 10.48
N PHE A 164 -16.17 10.53 11.16
CA PHE A 164 -15.30 11.68 10.96
C PHE A 164 -13.81 11.37 11.19
N GLU A 165 -13.49 10.60 12.22
CA GLU A 165 -12.11 10.30 12.61
C GLU A 165 -11.47 9.32 11.64
N VAL A 166 -12.19 8.25 11.28
CA VAL A 166 -11.73 7.27 10.26
C VAL A 166 -11.54 7.97 8.90
N ARG A 167 -12.50 8.79 8.48
CA ARG A 167 -12.40 9.58 7.25
C ARG A 167 -11.20 10.51 7.24
N THR A 168 -10.96 11.24 8.34
CA THR A 168 -9.79 12.12 8.49
C THR A 168 -8.49 11.32 8.39
N ALA A 169 -8.43 10.15 9.04
CA ALA A 169 -7.24 9.28 9.00
C ALA A 169 -6.99 8.70 7.60
N LEU A 170 -8.04 8.29 6.88
CA LEU A 170 -7.98 7.84 5.49
C LEU A 170 -7.44 8.93 4.56
N PHE A 171 -7.95 10.17 4.66
CA PHE A 171 -7.43 11.28 3.88
C PHE A 171 -6.00 11.65 4.24
N ALA A 172 -5.63 11.61 5.53
CA ALA A 172 -4.27 11.87 5.97
C ALA A 172 -3.29 10.85 5.39
N TYR A 173 -3.67 9.56 5.36
CA TYR A 173 -2.83 8.53 4.76
C TYR A 173 -2.77 8.66 3.23
N SER A 174 -3.91 8.88 2.57
CA SER A 174 -3.95 9.14 1.12
C SER A 174 -2.99 10.24 0.72
N LEU A 175 -3.03 11.37 1.44
CA LEU A 175 -2.16 12.51 1.19
C LEU A 175 -0.70 12.25 1.61
N ALA A 176 -0.43 11.51 2.68
CA ALA A 176 0.94 11.07 2.98
C ALA A 176 1.53 10.23 1.82
N LEU A 177 0.75 9.34 1.22
CA LEU A 177 1.16 8.58 0.04
C LEU A 177 1.35 9.47 -1.20
N LEU A 178 0.49 10.48 -1.43
CA LEU A 178 0.71 11.45 -2.52
C LEU A 178 2.01 12.25 -2.33
N GLY A 179 2.36 12.63 -1.09
CA GLY A 179 3.62 13.28 -0.78
C GLY A 179 4.84 12.40 -1.11
N PHE A 180 4.76 11.12 -0.76
CA PHE A 180 5.78 10.12 -1.12
C PHE A 180 5.83 9.86 -2.64
N LEU A 181 4.67 9.81 -3.29
CA LEU A 181 4.52 9.54 -4.72
C LEU A 181 5.24 10.59 -5.58
N MET A 182 5.41 11.83 -5.10
CA MET A 182 6.22 12.84 -5.80
C MET A 182 7.67 12.39 -6.07
N PHE A 183 8.21 11.51 -5.22
CA PHE A 183 9.56 10.94 -5.35
C PHE A 183 9.56 9.50 -5.87
N ASN A 184 8.46 8.77 -5.70
CA ASN A 184 8.32 7.37 -6.14
C ASN A 184 7.75 7.22 -7.56
N ARG A 185 7.05 8.23 -8.10
CA ARG A 185 6.55 8.21 -9.48
C ARG A 185 7.69 8.03 -10.49
N TYR A 186 7.37 7.45 -11.65
CA TYR A 186 8.31 7.27 -12.75
C TYR A 186 9.00 8.59 -13.19
N PRO A 187 10.35 8.62 -13.33
CA PRO A 187 11.33 7.64 -12.84
C PRO A 187 11.56 7.78 -11.32
N ALA A 188 11.49 6.66 -10.57
CA ALA A 188 11.54 6.71 -9.11
C ALA A 188 12.92 7.12 -8.58
N LYS A 189 12.91 7.86 -7.47
CA LYS A 189 14.10 8.20 -6.66
C LYS A 189 14.18 7.36 -5.39
N VAL A 190 13.06 6.74 -5.01
CA VAL A 190 12.88 5.92 -3.82
C VAL A 190 11.82 4.85 -4.05
N PHE A 191 12.05 3.65 -3.52
CA PHE A 191 11.08 2.55 -3.50
C PHE A 191 10.42 2.43 -2.13
N PRO A 192 9.13 2.05 -2.07
CA PRO A 192 8.41 1.94 -0.80
C PRO A 192 8.97 0.84 0.10
N GLY A 193 9.36 -0.30 -0.47
CA GLY A 193 9.61 -1.53 0.29
C GLY A 193 8.33 -2.11 0.90
N ASP A 194 8.47 -3.24 1.58
CA ASP A 194 7.35 -3.87 2.29
C ASP A 194 6.86 -3.02 3.47
N VAL A 195 7.77 -2.26 4.08
CA VAL A 195 7.44 -1.20 5.06
C VAL A 195 6.43 -0.18 4.54
N GLY A 196 6.36 0.04 3.23
CA GLY A 196 5.41 0.98 2.61
C GLY A 196 4.16 0.32 2.04
N THR A 197 4.21 -0.97 1.67
CA THR A 197 3.11 -1.63 0.95
C THR A 197 2.16 -2.41 1.87
N LEU A 198 2.67 -3.20 2.83
CA LEU A 198 1.82 -3.93 3.78
C LEU A 198 0.86 -3.02 4.58
N PRO A 199 1.27 -1.81 5.03
CA PRO A 199 0.39 -0.95 5.80
C PRO A 199 -0.80 -0.42 5.01
N ILE A 200 -0.73 -0.35 3.67
CA ILE A 200 -1.85 0.11 2.84
C ILE A 200 -3.05 -0.81 3.05
N GLY A 201 -2.87 -2.12 2.84
CA GLY A 201 -3.94 -3.10 3.02
C GLY A 201 -4.41 -3.22 4.48
N ALA A 202 -3.49 -3.23 5.44
CA ALA A 202 -3.84 -3.27 6.86
C ALA A 202 -4.70 -2.06 7.28
N PHE A 203 -4.36 -0.86 6.80
CA PHE A 203 -5.09 0.37 7.14
C PHE A 203 -6.49 0.40 6.53
N LEU A 204 -6.62 -0.04 5.26
CA LEU A 204 -7.91 -0.16 4.59
C LEU A 204 -8.85 -1.14 5.32
N ALA A 205 -8.36 -2.34 5.66
CA ALA A 205 -9.13 -3.33 6.41
C ALA A 205 -9.51 -2.86 7.82
N ALA A 206 -8.58 -2.20 8.53
CA ALA A 206 -8.86 -1.63 9.84
C ALA A 206 -9.88 -0.49 9.78
N SER A 207 -9.85 0.33 8.73
CA SER A 207 -10.82 1.42 8.54
C SER A 207 -12.23 0.87 8.38
N VAL A 208 -12.41 -0.23 7.65
CA VAL A 208 -13.71 -0.91 7.53
C VAL A 208 -14.16 -1.52 8.85
N ALA A 209 -13.26 -2.14 9.60
CA ALA A 209 -13.56 -2.64 10.95
C ALA A 209 -14.01 -1.52 11.92
N LEU A 210 -13.65 -0.26 11.63
CA LEU A 210 -13.99 0.93 12.41
C LEU A 210 -15.10 1.78 11.79
N GLY A 211 -15.80 1.28 10.77
CA GLY A 211 -17.00 1.90 10.21
C GLY A 211 -16.85 2.53 8.83
N ALA A 212 -15.76 2.28 8.10
CA ALA A 212 -15.73 2.52 6.66
C ALA A 212 -16.57 1.46 5.90
N PRO A 213 -17.15 1.80 4.74
CA PRO A 213 -18.04 0.90 4.00
C PRO A 213 -17.30 -0.32 3.42
N LEU A 214 -17.76 -1.53 3.79
CA LEU A 214 -17.17 -2.80 3.33
C LEU A 214 -17.32 -3.02 1.81
N ILE A 215 -18.45 -2.62 1.24
CA ILE A 215 -18.74 -2.81 -0.20
C ILE A 215 -17.73 -2.00 -1.04
N ASP A 216 -17.46 -0.77 -0.63
CA ASP A 216 -16.47 0.09 -1.29
C ASP A 216 -15.08 -0.52 -1.24
N LEU A 217 -14.67 -1.04 -0.08
CA LEU A 217 -13.40 -1.74 0.04
C LEU A 217 -13.34 -2.95 -0.89
N ALA A 218 -14.42 -3.72 -1.00
CA ALA A 218 -14.47 -4.88 -1.89
C ALA A 218 -14.29 -4.48 -3.36
N ILE A 219 -14.90 -3.37 -3.79
CA ILE A 219 -14.77 -2.84 -5.15
C ILE A 219 -13.37 -2.29 -5.42
N LEU A 220 -12.84 -1.48 -4.51
CA LEU A 220 -11.48 -0.95 -4.61
C LEU A 220 -10.42 -2.07 -4.55
N SER A 221 -10.74 -3.20 -3.90
CA SER A 221 -9.82 -4.34 -3.81
C SER A 221 -9.75 -5.20 -5.08
N ILE A 222 -10.60 -4.95 -6.10
CA ILE A 222 -10.71 -5.79 -7.30
C ILE A 222 -9.36 -5.98 -8.02
N PRO A 223 -8.55 -4.95 -8.32
CA PRO A 223 -7.31 -5.14 -9.06
C PRO A 223 -6.31 -5.99 -8.29
N TYR A 224 -6.22 -5.79 -6.96
CA TYR A 224 -5.35 -6.55 -6.08
C TYR A 224 -5.79 -8.01 -5.97
N PHE A 225 -7.10 -8.25 -5.85
CA PHE A 225 -7.68 -9.60 -5.85
C PHE A 225 -7.38 -10.34 -7.15
N LEU A 226 -7.62 -9.70 -8.30
CA LEU A 226 -7.39 -10.29 -9.62
C LEU A 226 -5.91 -10.65 -9.81
N ASP A 227 -4.99 -9.74 -9.45
CA ASP A 227 -3.56 -10.02 -9.55
C ASP A 227 -3.12 -11.18 -8.64
N MET A 228 -3.66 -11.24 -7.41
CA MET A 228 -3.40 -12.33 -6.48
C MET A 228 -3.88 -13.67 -7.03
N ILE A 229 -5.12 -13.77 -7.52
CA ILE A 229 -5.66 -15.02 -8.08
C ILE A 229 -4.82 -15.49 -9.26
N LEU A 230 -4.45 -14.58 -10.17
CA LEU A 230 -3.58 -14.89 -11.31
C LEU A 230 -2.22 -15.43 -10.86
N LYS A 231 -1.61 -14.83 -9.84
CA LYS A 231 -0.33 -15.29 -9.30
C LYS A 231 -0.45 -16.68 -8.65
N LEU A 232 -1.51 -16.95 -7.89
CA LEU A 232 -1.73 -18.25 -7.27
C LEU A 232 -1.90 -19.38 -8.30
N THR A 233 -2.60 -19.13 -9.42
CA THR A 233 -2.74 -20.13 -10.49
C THR A 233 -1.40 -20.55 -11.10
N THR A 234 -0.39 -19.67 -11.04
CA THR A 234 0.95 -19.98 -11.53
C THR A 234 1.82 -20.63 -10.45
N MET A 235 1.72 -20.19 -9.19
CA MET A 235 2.53 -20.72 -8.08
C MET A 235 2.27 -22.21 -7.79
N GLY A 236 1.07 -22.71 -8.06
CA GLY A 236 0.74 -24.14 -7.94
C GLY A 236 1.28 -25.02 -9.08
N VAL A 237 1.71 -24.44 -10.20
CA VAL A 237 2.11 -25.15 -11.43
C VAL A 237 3.58 -24.93 -11.79
N ALA A 238 4.16 -23.78 -11.42
CA ALA A 238 5.55 -23.43 -11.67
C ALA A 238 6.35 -23.41 -10.36
N SER A 239 7.47 -24.13 -10.32
CA SER A 239 8.46 -23.97 -9.25
C SER A 239 8.89 -22.51 -9.18
N SER A 240 8.83 -21.90 -7.98
CA SER A 240 9.21 -20.50 -7.67
C SER A 240 10.53 -20.04 -8.33
N LYS A 241 11.44 -20.99 -8.64
CA LYS A 241 12.71 -20.76 -9.34
C LYS A 241 12.60 -20.28 -10.81
N ASN A 242 11.42 -20.36 -11.44
CA ASN A 242 11.23 -20.02 -12.86
C ASN A 242 10.51 -18.68 -13.12
N ILE A 243 10.13 -17.94 -12.07
CA ILE A 243 9.45 -16.64 -12.21
C ILE A 243 10.50 -15.57 -12.47
N VAL A 244 10.52 -15.03 -13.69
CA VAL A 244 11.45 -13.98 -14.12
C VAL A 244 10.69 -12.65 -14.12
N PRO A 245 11.22 -11.56 -13.56
CA PRO A 245 10.54 -10.27 -13.58
C PRO A 245 10.32 -9.76 -15.02
N THR A 246 9.37 -8.84 -15.18
CA THR A 246 9.07 -8.18 -16.45
C THR A 246 10.35 -7.57 -17.03
N ARG A 247 10.66 -7.88 -18.29
CA ARG A 247 11.87 -7.37 -18.96
C ARG A 247 11.59 -6.02 -19.61
N VAL A 248 12.66 -5.25 -19.81
CA VAL A 248 12.63 -3.99 -20.54
C VAL A 248 13.51 -4.09 -21.77
N GLU A 249 12.93 -3.76 -22.92
CA GLU A 249 13.62 -3.68 -24.22
C GLU A 249 13.37 -2.29 -24.79
N ASN A 250 14.43 -1.48 -24.97
CA ASN A 250 14.34 -0.11 -25.50
C ASN A 250 13.33 0.77 -24.73
N GLY A 251 13.34 0.67 -23.39
CA GLY A 251 12.40 1.36 -22.49
C GLY A 251 10.95 0.86 -22.51
N ILE A 252 10.65 -0.24 -23.19
CA ILE A 252 9.31 -0.85 -23.26
C ILE A 252 9.26 -2.13 -22.42
N LEU A 253 8.21 -2.26 -21.60
CA LEU A 253 7.95 -3.47 -20.82
C LEU A 253 7.47 -4.62 -21.69
N VAL A 254 8.08 -5.79 -21.52
CA VAL A 254 7.80 -7.00 -22.30
C VAL A 254 7.19 -8.08 -21.39
N PRO A 255 5.99 -8.59 -21.71
CA PRO A 255 5.32 -9.59 -20.88
C PRO A 255 6.13 -10.88 -20.82
N GLN A 256 6.15 -11.52 -19.64
CA GLN A 256 6.78 -12.82 -19.48
C GLN A 256 5.75 -13.94 -19.62
N LYS A 257 6.17 -15.05 -20.22
CA LYS A 257 5.33 -16.26 -20.34
C LYS A 257 5.36 -17.12 -19.07
N SER A 258 6.37 -16.95 -18.22
CA SER A 258 6.65 -17.79 -17.07
C SER A 258 5.71 -17.61 -15.89
N TYR A 259 4.93 -16.51 -15.83
CA TYR A 259 3.95 -16.31 -14.77
C TYR A 259 2.75 -15.49 -15.20
N LEU A 260 1.59 -15.77 -14.60
CA LEU A 260 0.39 -14.96 -14.74
C LEU A 260 0.36 -13.91 -13.63
N SER A 261 0.10 -12.68 -14.04
CA SER A 261 -0.17 -11.52 -13.21
C SER A 261 -1.07 -10.60 -14.01
N LEU A 262 -1.78 -9.71 -13.33
CA LEU A 262 -2.61 -8.72 -14.02
C LEU A 262 -1.75 -7.86 -14.96
N THR A 263 -0.52 -7.54 -14.53
CA THR A 263 0.45 -6.81 -15.34
C THR A 263 0.81 -7.56 -16.63
N ASN A 264 1.13 -8.85 -16.54
CA ASN A 264 1.50 -9.63 -17.72
C ASN A 264 0.33 -9.75 -18.70
N LEU A 265 -0.91 -9.82 -18.22
CA LEU A 265 -2.09 -9.82 -19.09
C LEU A 265 -2.24 -8.48 -19.84
N ILE A 266 -2.13 -7.35 -19.13
CA ILE A 266 -2.18 -6.02 -19.75
C ILE A 266 -1.08 -5.87 -20.80
N LEU A 267 0.16 -6.28 -20.48
CA LEU A 267 1.29 -6.20 -21.39
C LEU A 267 1.22 -7.15 -22.59
N ARG A 268 0.46 -8.26 -22.49
CA ARG A 268 0.15 -9.15 -23.63
C ARG A 268 -0.82 -8.50 -24.60
N ILE A 269 -1.74 -7.67 -24.12
CA ILE A 269 -2.65 -6.89 -24.98
C ILE A 269 -1.85 -5.80 -25.69
N LYS A 270 -1.04 -5.05 -24.95
CA LYS A 270 -0.22 -3.97 -25.51
C LYS A 270 1.07 -3.78 -24.72
N ARG A 271 2.21 -3.88 -25.40
CA ARG A 271 3.51 -3.48 -24.84
C ARG A 271 3.57 -1.97 -24.67
N MET A 272 4.12 -1.50 -23.57
CA MET A 272 4.11 -0.08 -23.23
C MET A 272 5.26 0.29 -22.28
N ARG A 273 5.50 1.58 -22.10
CA ARG A 273 6.43 2.09 -21.08
C ARG A 273 5.83 1.90 -19.69
N GLU A 274 6.68 1.77 -18.68
CA GLU A 274 6.25 1.59 -17.28
C GLU A 274 5.27 2.67 -16.80
N TRP A 275 5.51 3.95 -17.09
CA TRP A 275 4.59 5.01 -16.68
C TRP A 275 3.19 4.87 -17.32
N GLN A 276 3.09 4.31 -18.53
CA GLN A 276 1.81 4.07 -19.20
C GLN A 276 1.04 2.95 -18.50
N LEU A 277 1.74 1.89 -18.12
CA LEU A 277 1.17 0.78 -17.35
C LEU A 277 0.64 1.27 -16.00
N VAL A 278 1.45 2.01 -15.25
CA VAL A 278 1.06 2.57 -13.94
C VAL A 278 -0.12 3.52 -14.09
N THR A 279 -0.15 4.34 -15.15
CA THR A 279 -1.30 5.22 -15.43
C THR A 279 -2.58 4.42 -15.68
N ILE A 280 -2.52 3.29 -16.39
CA ILE A 280 -3.68 2.42 -16.59
C ILE A 280 -4.21 1.90 -15.24
N TYR A 281 -3.32 1.45 -14.36
CA TYR A 281 -3.71 1.02 -13.02
C TYR A 281 -4.41 2.14 -12.24
N TRP A 282 -3.85 3.35 -12.24
CA TRP A 282 -4.49 4.50 -11.58
C TRP A 282 -5.87 4.83 -12.17
N LEU A 283 -6.01 4.78 -13.50
CA LEU A 283 -7.30 5.04 -14.16
C LEU A 283 -8.34 3.97 -13.81
N VAL A 284 -7.93 2.70 -13.72
CA VAL A 284 -8.81 1.61 -13.28
C VAL A 284 -9.23 1.83 -11.83
N GLU A 285 -8.30 2.15 -10.93
CA GLU A 285 -8.60 2.40 -9.52
C GLU A 285 -9.51 3.61 -9.33
N ILE A 286 -9.29 4.69 -10.10
CA ILE A 286 -10.18 5.87 -10.11
C ILE A 286 -11.55 5.48 -10.63
N ALA A 287 -11.65 4.70 -11.71
CA ALA A 287 -12.94 4.27 -12.25
C ALA A 287 -13.72 3.43 -11.23
N LEU A 288 -13.06 2.51 -10.53
CA LEU A 288 -13.66 1.73 -9.44
C LEU A 288 -14.08 2.61 -8.27
N GLY A 289 -13.25 3.58 -7.88
CA GLY A 289 -13.61 4.57 -6.87
C GLY A 289 -14.82 5.43 -7.26
N MET A 290 -14.93 5.83 -8.52
CA MET A 290 -16.12 6.54 -9.01
C MET A 290 -17.38 5.67 -8.95
N VAL A 291 -17.25 4.35 -9.17
CA VAL A 291 -18.35 3.40 -8.96
C VAL A 291 -18.77 3.36 -7.50
N THR A 292 -17.84 3.44 -6.53
CA THR A 292 -18.23 3.45 -5.11
C THR A 292 -19.03 4.70 -4.72
N LEU A 293 -18.94 5.79 -5.47
CA LEU A 293 -19.70 7.02 -5.18
C LEU A 293 -21.17 6.97 -5.62
N VAL A 294 -21.57 5.98 -6.43
CA VAL A 294 -22.92 5.90 -7.03
C VAL A 294 -23.74 4.69 -6.56
N ILE A 295 -23.15 3.84 -5.72
CA ILE A 295 -23.79 2.66 -5.11
C ILE A 295 -24.15 2.94 -3.65
#